data_AF-A0A3S4DQ43-F1
#
_entry.id   AF-A0A3S4DQ43-F1
#
_cell.length_a   1.000
_cell.length_b   1.000
_cell.length_c   1.000
_cell.angle_alpha   90.00
_cell.angle_beta   90.00
_cell.angle_gamma   90.00
#
_symmetry.space_group_name_H-M   'P 1'
#
loop_
_entity.id
_entity.type
_entity.pdbx_description
1 polymer ?
#
loop_
_entity_poly.entity_id
_entity_poly.type
_entity_poly.pdbx_seq_one_letter_code
_entity_poly.pdbx_strand_id
1 'polypeptide(L)'
;MALFAFPLTYLPHRALSRFVLSGSSRDGNIHDVVVEHFGVLAGKIIMVLYLLAFFPIVLVYSISITNALDNFLIHQFHVTPPPRLWLSLAVVAVLNLVLLRGKDGIVAAMGILVFPLLVFLMGISLYLLPHWNTAHFVSGLASTRVDSPALWHSLWLAVPVMVFSFSHAPIISSFASTQKSLYGDKAERRCARIMRYSYVLICITVLFFVFSCVLSCLMTICNRRRSRTSRC
;
A
#
# COMPACT_ATOMS: atom_id res chain seq x y z
N MET A 1 -4.57 -5.69 -16.08
CA MET A 1 -4.11 -5.61 -14.68
C MET A 1 -5.22 -5.28 -13.69
N ALA A 2 -6.04 -4.23 -13.91
CA ALA A 2 -7.13 -3.85 -12.99
C ALA A 2 -8.13 -4.98 -12.65
N LEU A 3 -8.56 -5.77 -13.63
CA LEU A 3 -9.50 -6.89 -13.41
C LEU A 3 -8.91 -8.02 -12.55
N PHE A 4 -7.59 -8.24 -12.67
CA PHE A 4 -6.87 -9.28 -11.93
C PHE A 4 -6.33 -8.81 -10.58
N ALA A 5 -6.20 -7.50 -10.37
CA ALA A 5 -5.64 -6.95 -9.13
C ALA A 5 -6.49 -7.29 -7.89
N PHE A 6 -7.82 -7.27 -8.02
CA PHE A 6 -8.73 -7.59 -6.92
C PHE A 6 -8.65 -9.07 -6.46
N PRO A 7 -8.80 -10.08 -7.33
CA PRO A 7 -8.68 -11.48 -6.91
C PRO A 7 -7.26 -11.83 -6.42
N LEU A 8 -6.23 -11.27 -7.05
CA LEU A 8 -4.83 -11.56 -6.75
C LEU A 8 -4.39 -10.96 -5.41
N THR A 9 -4.98 -9.85 -4.98
CA THR A 9 -4.74 -9.29 -3.63
C THR A 9 -5.68 -9.89 -2.59
N TYR A 10 -6.96 -10.12 -2.90
CA TYR A 10 -7.94 -10.59 -1.90
C TYR A 10 -7.74 -12.05 -1.48
N LEU A 11 -7.40 -12.95 -2.41
CA LEU A 11 -7.30 -14.39 -2.11
C LEU A 11 -6.15 -14.74 -1.13
N PRO A 12 -4.92 -14.22 -1.28
CA PRO A 12 -3.83 -14.50 -0.35
C PRO A 12 -4.10 -13.94 1.05
N HIS A 13 -4.64 -12.72 1.14
CA HIS A 13 -4.96 -12.10 2.43
C HIS A 13 -6.09 -12.83 3.16
N ARG A 14 -7.08 -13.33 2.42
CA ARG A 14 -8.11 -14.21 2.99
C ARG A 14 -7.52 -15.53 3.48
N ALA A 15 -6.61 -16.15 2.71
CA ALA A 15 -5.93 -17.37 3.13
C ALA A 15 -5.10 -17.15 4.40
N LEU A 16 -4.35 -16.05 4.48
CA LEU A 16 -3.58 -15.66 5.66
C LEU A 16 -4.50 -15.42 6.86
N SER A 17 -5.62 -14.73 6.68
CA SER A 17 -6.56 -14.50 7.80
C SER A 17 -7.14 -15.79 8.37
N ARG A 18 -7.43 -16.78 7.52
CA ARG A 18 -7.91 -18.10 7.95
C ARG A 18 -6.81 -18.90 8.66
N PHE A 19 -5.58 -18.79 8.18
CA PHE A 19 -4.43 -19.40 8.81
C PHE A 19 -4.15 -18.83 10.21
N VAL A 20 -4.20 -17.50 10.38
CA VAL A 20 -4.04 -16.86 11.68
C VAL A 20 -5.18 -17.22 12.64
N LEU A 21 -6.40 -17.34 12.12
CA LEU A 21 -7.57 -17.69 12.93
C LEU A 21 -7.64 -19.19 13.27
N SER A 22 -6.91 -20.07 12.58
CA SER A 22 -6.90 -21.52 12.86
C SER A 22 -5.95 -21.93 14.00
N GLY A 23 -5.15 -21.01 14.55
CA GLY A 23 -4.34 -21.31 15.75
C GLY A 23 -5.20 -21.49 16.99
N SER A 24 -4.78 -22.32 17.95
CA SER A 24 -5.59 -22.63 19.14
C SER A 24 -5.43 -21.60 20.26
N SER A 25 -4.36 -20.80 20.23
CA SER A 25 -4.06 -19.75 21.22
C SER A 25 -4.87 -18.45 21.00
N ARG A 26 -5.42 -17.89 22.10
CA ARG A 26 -6.40 -16.78 22.11
C ARG A 26 -5.79 -15.40 21.78
N ASP A 27 -4.50 -15.23 22.04
CA ASP A 27 -3.66 -14.04 21.72
C ASP A 27 -2.44 -14.39 20.86
N GLY A 28 -2.36 -15.62 20.33
CA GLY A 28 -1.18 -16.12 19.61
C GLY A 28 -0.91 -15.37 18.31
N ASN A 29 0.31 -14.89 18.12
CA ASN A 29 0.74 -14.28 16.86
C ASN A 29 0.96 -15.36 15.79
N ILE A 30 1.15 -14.99 14.51
CA ILE A 30 1.46 -15.95 13.42
C ILE A 30 2.53 -16.96 13.84
N HIS A 31 3.53 -16.51 14.60
CA HIS A 31 4.59 -17.36 15.13
C HIS A 31 4.06 -18.51 16.01
N ASP A 32 3.17 -18.22 16.95
CA ASP A 32 2.65 -19.21 17.90
C ASP A 32 1.76 -20.24 17.19
N VAL A 33 0.96 -19.78 16.23
CA VAL A 33 0.12 -20.65 15.39
C VAL A 33 0.97 -21.57 14.52
N VAL A 34 2.08 -21.07 13.99
CA VAL A 34 3.02 -21.85 13.17
C VAL A 34 3.75 -22.89 14.02
N VAL A 35 4.21 -22.51 15.21
CA VAL A 35 4.86 -23.44 16.14
C VAL A 35 3.88 -24.53 16.59
N GLU A 36 2.61 -24.18 16.80
CA GLU A 36 1.55 -25.09 17.20
C GLU A 36 1.16 -26.09 16.10
N HIS A 37 1.11 -25.69 14.83
CA HIS A 37 0.77 -26.58 13.71
C HIS A 37 1.95 -27.32 13.08
N PHE A 38 3.14 -26.73 13.04
CA PHE A 38 4.29 -27.26 12.30
C PHE A 38 5.52 -27.54 13.17
N GLY A 39 5.45 -27.26 14.47
CA GLY A 39 6.54 -27.47 15.41
C GLY A 39 7.58 -26.34 15.47
N VAL A 40 8.47 -26.44 16.45
CA VAL A 40 9.41 -25.37 16.84
C VAL A 40 10.42 -25.03 15.71
N LEU A 41 10.82 -26.02 14.91
CA LEU A 41 11.76 -25.82 13.79
C LEU A 41 11.12 -25.02 12.65
N ALA A 42 9.87 -25.33 12.29
CA ALA A 42 9.13 -24.59 11.28
C ALA A 42 8.80 -23.16 11.74
N GLY A 43 8.49 -23.00 13.04
CA GLY A 43 8.33 -21.69 13.68
C GLY A 43 9.56 -20.81 13.52
N LYS A 44 10.75 -21.35 13.78
CA LYS A 44 12.02 -20.61 13.62
C LYS A 44 12.31 -20.24 12.17
N ILE A 45 12.06 -21.13 11.21
CA ILE A 45 12.22 -20.84 9.77
C ILE A 45 11.27 -19.71 9.34
N ILE A 46 10.00 -19.79 9.74
CA ILE A 46 9.00 -18.76 9.41
C ILE A 46 9.32 -17.44 10.11
N MET A 47 9.87 -17.46 11.32
CA MET A 47 10.32 -16.25 12.01
C MET A 47 11.47 -15.56 11.26
N VAL A 48 12.47 -16.31 10.79
CA VAL A 48 13.56 -15.76 9.96
C VAL A 48 13.03 -15.24 8.64
N LEU A 49 12.13 -15.97 7.98
CA LEU A 49 11.51 -15.53 6.73
C LEU A 49 10.68 -14.25 6.93
N TYR A 50 9.97 -14.16 8.05
CA TYR A 50 9.24 -12.95 8.45
C TYR A 50 10.19 -11.78 8.67
N LEU A 51 11.27 -11.96 9.43
CA LEU A 51 12.29 -10.92 9.61
C LEU A 51 12.86 -10.45 8.25
N LEU A 52 13.20 -11.40 7.37
CA LEU A 52 13.76 -11.12 6.06
C LEU A 52 12.78 -10.41 5.12
N ALA A 53 11.49 -10.72 5.21
CA ALA A 53 10.45 -10.04 4.43
C ALA A 53 10.17 -8.62 4.96
N PHE A 54 10.23 -8.43 6.28
CA PHE A 54 9.87 -7.17 6.93
C PHE A 54 10.96 -6.13 6.94
N PHE A 55 12.20 -6.56 7.11
CA PHE A 55 13.34 -5.66 7.19
C PHE A 55 13.44 -4.73 5.94
N PRO A 56 13.35 -5.23 4.69
CA PRO A 56 13.32 -4.39 3.51
C PRO A 56 12.11 -3.45 3.46
N ILE A 57 10.94 -3.92 3.91
CA ILE A 57 9.71 -3.12 3.94
C ILE A 57 9.90 -1.88 4.82
N VAL A 58 10.37 -2.08 6.06
CA VAL A 58 10.61 -0.98 7.00
C VAL A 58 11.66 -0.01 6.46
N LEU A 59 12.73 -0.52 5.83
CA LEU A 59 13.77 0.31 5.23
C LEU A 59 13.22 1.20 4.11
N VAL A 60 12.50 0.62 3.14
CA VAL A 60 11.93 1.38 2.01
C VAL A 60 10.97 2.45 2.51
N TYR A 61 10.06 2.12 3.42
CA TYR A 61 9.12 3.10 3.99
C TYR A 61 9.83 4.22 4.75
N SER A 62 10.88 3.91 5.51
CA SER A 62 11.67 4.92 6.24
C SER A 62 12.36 5.89 5.29
N ILE A 63 12.94 5.39 4.20
CA ILE A 63 13.57 6.21 3.15
C ILE A 63 12.53 7.09 2.46
N SER A 64 11.37 6.53 2.11
CA SER A 64 10.28 7.26 1.47
C SER A 64 9.75 8.41 2.33
N ILE A 65 9.54 8.19 3.64
CA ILE A 65 9.07 9.24 4.55
C ILE A 65 10.12 10.34 4.71
N THR A 66 11.39 9.96 4.88
CA THR A 66 12.51 10.91 5.00
C THR A 66 12.60 11.79 3.74
N ASN A 67 12.51 11.19 2.56
CA ASN A 67 12.54 11.92 1.29
C ASN A 67 11.30 12.81 1.12
N ALA A 68 10.11 12.35 1.51
CA ALA A 68 8.89 13.16 1.41
C ALA A 68 8.96 14.40 2.30
N LEU A 69 9.47 14.26 3.53
CA LEU A 69 9.65 15.36 4.46
C LEU A 69 10.74 16.33 4.00
N ASP A 70 11.86 15.83 3.48
CA ASP A 70 12.92 16.66 2.89
C ASP A 70 12.35 17.55 1.76
N ASN A 71 11.60 16.95 0.83
CA ASN A 71 10.92 17.70 -0.23
C ASN A 71 9.88 18.68 0.33
N PHE A 72 9.15 18.33 1.38
CA PHE A 72 8.16 19.21 2.00
C PHE A 72 8.81 20.43 2.67
N LEU A 73 9.95 20.23 3.35
CA LEU A 73 10.73 21.31 3.97
C LEU A 73 11.27 22.29 2.92
N ILE A 74 11.82 21.75 1.83
CA ILE A 74 12.37 22.58 0.74
C ILE A 74 11.25 23.33 0.01
N HIS A 75 10.20 22.62 -0.43
CA HIS A 75 9.23 23.17 -1.38
C HIS A 75 8.06 23.91 -0.72
N GLN A 76 7.67 23.55 0.50
CA GLN A 76 6.53 24.20 1.18
C GLN A 76 7.03 25.18 2.25
N PHE A 77 8.00 24.78 3.07
CA PHE A 77 8.51 25.64 4.13
C PHE A 77 9.69 26.53 3.71
N HIS A 78 10.29 26.29 2.53
CA HIS A 78 11.47 27.04 2.04
C HIS A 78 12.64 27.06 3.03
N VAL A 79 12.71 26.05 3.91
CA VAL A 79 13.79 25.91 4.90
C VAL A 79 14.87 25.01 4.30
N THR A 80 16.13 25.40 4.47
CA THR A 80 17.26 24.52 4.14
C THR A 80 17.17 23.27 5.00
N PRO A 81 17.01 22.08 4.41
CA PRO A 81 16.76 20.87 5.17
C PRO A 81 17.95 20.59 6.11
N PRO A 82 17.69 20.27 7.39
CA PRO A 82 18.75 19.85 8.29
C PRO A 82 19.40 18.56 7.76
N PRO A 83 20.61 18.21 8.24
CA PRO A 83 21.29 16.98 7.83
C PRO A 83 20.36 15.78 7.95
N ARG A 84 20.34 14.92 6.91
CA ARG A 84 19.40 13.77 6.81
C ARG A 84 19.35 12.90 8.06
N LEU A 85 20.46 12.81 8.80
CA LEU A 85 20.56 12.09 10.06
C LEU A 85 19.62 12.65 11.14
N TRP A 86 19.55 13.97 11.30
CA TRP A 86 18.66 14.61 12.28
C TRP A 86 17.20 14.47 11.88
N LEU A 87 16.92 14.60 10.58
CA LEU A 87 15.56 14.47 10.06
C LEU A 87 15.03 13.03 10.23
N SER A 88 15.82 12.01 9.90
CA SER A 88 15.42 10.61 10.08
C SER A 88 15.28 10.24 11.56
N LEU A 89 16.14 10.76 12.44
CA LEU A 89 16.06 10.53 13.88
C LEU A 89 14.79 11.17 14.47
N ALA A 90 14.45 12.39 14.05
CA ALA A 90 13.19 13.04 14.43
C ALA A 90 11.96 12.25 13.96
N VAL A 91 11.97 11.76 12.71
CA VAL A 91 10.89 10.92 12.16
C VAL A 91 10.72 9.64 12.95
N VAL A 92 11.81 8.93 13.21
CA VAL A 92 11.78 7.67 13.98
C VAL A 92 11.31 7.93 15.42
N ALA A 93 11.71 9.04 16.04
CA ALA A 93 11.26 9.41 17.38
C ALA A 93 9.75 9.69 17.42
N VAL A 94 9.22 10.45 16.44
CA VAL A 94 7.78 10.73 16.33
C VAL A 94 6.99 9.45 16.09
N LEU A 95 7.45 8.59 15.17
CA LEU A 95 6.80 7.30 14.90
C LEU A 95 6.81 6.40 16.14
N ASN A 96 7.91 6.32 16.88
CA ASN A 96 7.98 5.57 18.14
C ASN A 96 7.06 6.15 19.22
N LEU A 97 6.94 7.48 19.32
CA LEU A 97 6.02 8.12 20.26
C LEU A 97 4.56 7.74 20.00
N VAL A 98 4.17 7.63 18.72
CA VAL A 98 2.83 7.15 18.33
C VAL A 98 2.67 5.68 18.70
N LEU A 99 3.69 4.84 18.50
CA LEU A 99 3.67 3.42 18.88
C LEU A 99 3.51 3.22 20.40
N LEU A 100 4.09 4.10 21.22
CA LEU A 100 3.97 4.06 22.69
C LEU A 100 2.55 4.35 23.20
N ARG A 101 1.69 5.03 22.42
CA ARG A 101 0.29 5.28 22.79
C ARG A 101 -0.61 4.04 22.71
N GLY A 102 -0.04 2.89 22.41
CA GLY A 102 -0.75 1.62 22.34
C GLY A 102 -1.64 1.48 21.11
N LYS A 103 -2.42 0.39 21.09
CA LYS A 103 -3.17 -0.05 19.92
C LYS A 103 -4.19 0.98 19.41
N ASP A 104 -4.88 1.64 20.32
CA ASP A 104 -5.93 2.60 19.94
C ASP A 104 -5.32 3.90 19.38
N GLY A 105 -4.15 4.31 19.88
CA GLY A 105 -3.37 5.40 19.31
C GLY A 105 -2.92 5.12 17.87
N ILE A 106 -2.46 3.90 17.60
CA ILE A 106 -2.05 3.47 16.25
C ILE A 106 -3.22 3.48 15.28
N VAL A 107 -4.38 2.92 15.68
CA VAL A 107 -5.58 2.87 14.82
C VAL A 107 -6.12 4.28 14.56
N ALA A 108 -6.16 5.14 15.58
CA ALA A 108 -6.58 6.53 15.43
C ALA A 108 -5.64 7.32 14.49
N ALA A 109 -4.32 7.15 14.64
CA ALA A 109 -3.33 7.80 13.78
C ALA A 109 -3.44 7.32 12.32
N MET A 110 -3.66 6.03 12.09
CA MET A 110 -3.90 5.53 10.73
C MET A 110 -5.20 6.11 10.15
N GLY A 111 -6.27 6.17 10.93
CA GLY A 111 -7.54 6.74 10.50
C GLY A 111 -7.43 8.23 10.14
N ILE A 112 -6.81 9.03 11.01
CA ILE A 112 -6.68 10.48 10.82
C ILE A 112 -5.80 10.83 9.61
N LEU A 113 -4.89 9.94 9.22
CA LEU A 113 -4.02 10.13 8.06
C LEU A 113 -4.67 9.62 6.76
N VAL A 114 -5.27 8.43 6.80
CA VAL A 114 -5.82 7.77 5.60
C VAL A 114 -7.11 8.43 5.13
N PHE A 115 -8.00 8.83 6.04
CA PHE A 115 -9.29 9.42 5.66
C PHE A 115 -9.16 10.73 4.86
N PRO A 116 -8.39 11.75 5.29
CA PRO A 116 -8.22 12.97 4.50
C PRO A 116 -7.49 12.71 3.19
N LEU A 117 -6.54 11.77 3.17
CA LEU A 117 -5.87 11.38 1.93
C LEU A 117 -6.86 10.78 0.92
N LEU A 118 -7.76 9.90 1.36
CA LEU A 118 -8.81 9.33 0.50
C LEU A 118 -9.75 10.40 -0.03
N VAL A 119 -10.21 11.33 0.82
CA VAL A 119 -11.07 12.45 0.41
C VAL A 119 -10.36 13.33 -0.62
N PHE A 120 -9.08 13.63 -0.40
CA PHE A 120 -8.27 14.43 -1.32
C PHE A 120 -8.08 13.73 -2.67
N LEU A 121 -7.74 12.44 -2.67
CA LEU A 121 -7.62 11.64 -3.90
C LEU A 121 -8.92 11.56 -4.66
N MET A 122 -10.04 11.34 -3.95
CA MET A 122 -11.37 11.32 -4.55
C MET A 122 -11.72 12.69 -5.15
N GLY A 123 -11.42 13.78 -4.43
CA GLY A 123 -11.64 15.15 -4.89
C GLY A 123 -10.85 15.49 -6.15
N ILE A 124 -9.56 15.15 -6.20
CA ILE A 124 -8.75 15.28 -7.41
C ILE A 124 -9.37 14.45 -8.55
N SER A 125 -9.73 13.21 -8.27
CA SER A 125 -10.34 12.33 -9.28
C SER A 125 -11.61 12.93 -9.90
N LEU A 126 -12.47 13.54 -9.07
CA LEU A 126 -13.68 14.22 -9.52
C LEU A 126 -13.36 15.53 -10.28
N TYR A 127 -12.36 16.29 -9.84
CA TYR A 127 -11.89 17.49 -10.54
C TYR A 127 -11.35 17.18 -11.95
N LEU A 128 -10.81 15.97 -12.15
CA LEU A 128 -10.28 15.52 -13.44
C LEU A 128 -11.38 15.09 -14.43
N LEU A 129 -12.61 14.77 -13.97
CA LEU A 129 -13.74 14.34 -14.83
C LEU A 129 -14.00 15.23 -16.06
N PRO A 130 -14.11 16.58 -15.94
CA PRO A 130 -14.36 17.45 -17.09
C PRO A 130 -13.22 17.49 -18.11
N HIS A 131 -12.02 17.05 -17.75
CA HIS A 131 -10.83 17.03 -18.61
C HIS A 131 -10.63 15.68 -19.31
N TRP A 132 -11.57 14.74 -19.16
CA TRP A 132 -11.48 13.43 -19.80
C TRP A 132 -11.65 13.54 -21.32
N ASN A 133 -10.62 13.17 -22.08
CA ASN A 133 -10.71 13.08 -23.53
C ASN A 133 -10.56 11.61 -23.97
N THR A 134 -11.67 11.02 -24.41
CA THR A 134 -11.77 9.61 -24.82
C THR A 134 -11.10 9.32 -26.15
N ALA A 135 -10.84 10.34 -26.98
CA ALA A 135 -10.27 10.16 -28.32
C ALA A 135 -8.85 9.58 -28.30
N HIS A 136 -8.07 9.87 -27.26
CA HIS A 136 -6.67 9.43 -27.17
C HIS A 136 -6.47 8.12 -26.40
N PHE A 137 -7.48 7.65 -25.68
CA PHE A 137 -7.45 6.34 -25.00
C PHE A 137 -7.39 5.20 -26.02
N VAL A 138 -8.18 5.30 -27.09
CA VAL A 138 -8.21 4.31 -28.18
C VAL A 138 -6.90 4.31 -28.97
N SER A 139 -6.33 5.48 -29.27
CA SER A 139 -5.03 5.60 -29.96
C SER A 139 -3.86 5.10 -29.10
N GLY A 140 -3.88 5.39 -27.79
CA GLY A 140 -2.89 4.90 -26.84
C GLY A 140 -2.93 3.37 -26.71
N LEU A 141 -4.12 2.78 -26.58
CA LEU A 141 -4.30 1.33 -26.55
C LEU A 141 -3.83 0.68 -27.86
N ALA A 142 -4.14 1.26 -29.01
CA ALA A 142 -3.70 0.79 -30.33
C ALA A 142 -2.18 0.90 -30.56
N SER A 143 -1.50 1.85 -29.90
CA SER A 143 -0.03 2.01 -29.97
C SER A 143 0.75 1.09 -29.01
N THR A 144 0.05 0.39 -28.10
CA THR A 144 0.70 -0.48 -27.11
C THR A 144 1.08 -1.81 -27.77
N ARG A 145 2.28 -1.89 -28.34
CA ARG A 145 2.84 -3.15 -28.85
C ARG A 145 3.39 -3.97 -27.69
N VAL A 146 2.75 -5.10 -27.42
CA VAL A 146 3.06 -6.05 -26.34
C VAL A 146 4.48 -6.64 -26.48
N ASP A 147 5.05 -6.66 -27.70
CA ASP A 147 6.36 -7.26 -28.01
C ASP A 147 7.58 -6.36 -27.76
N SER A 148 7.42 -5.21 -27.10
CA SER A 148 8.58 -4.34 -26.84
C SER A 148 9.36 -4.81 -25.60
N PRO A 149 10.68 -5.05 -25.70
CA PRO A 149 11.49 -5.52 -24.56
C PRO A 149 11.54 -4.51 -23.41
N ALA A 150 11.31 -3.23 -23.69
CA ALA A 150 11.19 -2.17 -22.68
C ALA A 150 9.94 -2.31 -21.79
N LEU A 151 8.82 -2.80 -22.34
CA LEU A 151 7.62 -3.08 -21.53
C LEU A 151 7.87 -4.27 -20.62
N TRP A 152 8.53 -5.33 -21.11
CA TRP A 152 8.86 -6.50 -20.29
C TRP A 152 9.77 -6.16 -19.11
N HIS A 153 10.82 -5.37 -19.36
CA HIS A 153 11.74 -4.93 -18.30
C HIS A 153 11.03 -4.05 -17.25
N SER A 154 10.17 -3.14 -17.69
CA SER A 154 9.39 -2.28 -16.79
C SER A 154 8.38 -3.09 -15.97
N LEU A 155 7.72 -4.08 -16.58
CA LEU A 155 6.78 -4.97 -15.91
C LEU A 155 7.50 -5.83 -14.85
N TRP A 156 8.68 -6.35 -15.18
CA TRP A 156 9.51 -7.11 -14.25
C TRP A 156 9.91 -6.29 -13.03
N LEU A 157 10.35 -5.04 -13.21
CA LEU A 157 10.69 -4.15 -12.10
C LEU A 157 9.47 -3.71 -11.29
N ALA A 158 8.29 -3.62 -11.91
CA ALA A 158 7.05 -3.26 -11.21
C ALA A 158 6.54 -4.38 -10.28
N VAL A 159 6.83 -5.65 -10.57
CA VAL A 159 6.34 -6.78 -9.77
C VAL A 159 6.82 -6.72 -8.31
N PRO A 160 8.13 -6.60 -8.01
CA PRO A 160 8.58 -6.47 -6.62
C PRO A 160 8.00 -5.25 -5.91
N VAL A 161 7.93 -4.10 -6.59
CA VAL A 161 7.37 -2.86 -6.01
C VAL A 161 5.91 -3.05 -5.65
N MET A 162 5.12 -3.68 -6.51
CA MET A 162 3.72 -4.00 -6.26
C MET A 162 3.57 -4.97 -5.07
N VAL A 163 4.38 -6.04 -5.03
CA VAL A 163 4.36 -7.02 -3.94
C VAL A 163 4.67 -6.37 -2.58
N PHE A 164 5.71 -5.51 -2.51
CA PHE A 164 6.05 -4.82 -1.27
C PHE A 164 5.02 -3.74 -0.89
N SER A 165 4.44 -3.04 -1.87
CA SER A 165 3.41 -2.02 -1.62
C SER A 165 2.12 -2.61 -1.04
N PHE A 166 1.77 -3.86 -1.41
CA PHE A 166 0.61 -4.59 -0.88
C PHE A 166 0.93 -5.46 0.35
N SER A 167 2.11 -5.33 0.94
CA SER A 167 2.49 -6.13 2.11
C SER A 167 1.83 -5.58 3.38
N HIS A 168 0.60 -6.05 3.66
CA HIS A 168 -0.17 -5.68 4.86
C HIS A 168 -0.39 -6.86 5.82
N ALA A 169 0.19 -8.02 5.51
CA ALA A 169 0.21 -9.22 6.34
C ALA A 169 0.44 -8.99 7.86
N PRO A 170 1.41 -8.17 8.31
CA PRO A 170 1.63 -7.90 9.75
C PRO A 170 0.44 -7.28 10.45
N ILE A 171 -0.11 -6.25 9.81
CA ILE A 171 -1.17 -5.42 10.37
C ILE A 171 -2.43 -6.27 10.45
N ILE A 172 -2.69 -7.07 9.42
CA ILE A 172 -3.82 -8.01 9.39
C ILE A 172 -3.66 -9.11 10.43
N SER A 173 -2.46 -9.61 10.66
CA SER A 173 -2.19 -10.59 11.71
C SER A 173 -2.48 -10.03 13.11
N SER A 174 -1.95 -8.85 13.42
CA SER A 174 -2.19 -8.19 14.71
C SER A 174 -3.67 -7.81 14.88
N PHE A 175 -4.33 -7.38 13.80
CA PHE A 175 -5.77 -7.11 13.77
C PHE A 175 -6.60 -8.37 14.01
N ALA A 176 -6.28 -9.47 13.34
CA ALA A 176 -6.99 -10.74 13.49
C ALA A 176 -6.83 -11.32 14.91
N SER A 177 -5.62 -11.26 15.49
CA SER A 177 -5.37 -11.66 16.88
C SER A 177 -6.18 -10.80 17.86
N THR A 178 -6.17 -9.47 17.68
CA THR A 178 -6.98 -8.54 18.49
C THR A 178 -8.47 -8.84 18.40
N GLN A 179 -8.98 -9.12 17.19
CA GLN A 179 -10.40 -9.37 16.99
C GLN A 179 -10.84 -10.72 17.56
N LYS A 180 -9.94 -11.71 17.56
CA LYS A 180 -10.12 -13.02 18.21
C LYS A 180 -10.20 -12.86 19.73
N SER A 181 -9.32 -12.06 20.32
CA SER A 181 -9.29 -11.75 21.75
C SER A 181 -10.58 -11.05 22.23
N LEU A 182 -11.12 -10.12 21.43
CA LEU A 182 -12.33 -9.34 21.75
C LEU A 182 -13.66 -10.08 21.48
N TYR A 183 -13.75 -10.94 20.45
CA TYR A 183 -15.03 -11.47 19.95
C TYR A 183 -15.14 -12.99 19.87
N GLY A 184 -14.10 -13.76 20.20
CA GLY A 184 -14.12 -15.22 20.24
C GLY A 184 -14.60 -15.85 18.92
N ASP A 185 -15.55 -16.80 18.98
CA ASP A 185 -16.07 -17.55 17.82
C ASP A 185 -16.71 -16.69 16.70
N LYS A 186 -17.14 -15.46 17.00
CA LYS A 186 -17.72 -14.56 15.98
C LYS A 186 -16.65 -13.70 15.27
N ALA A 187 -15.39 -13.79 15.68
CA ALA A 187 -14.30 -12.96 15.17
C ALA A 187 -14.01 -13.20 13.68
N GLU A 188 -14.04 -14.46 13.21
CA GLU A 188 -13.71 -14.79 11.81
C GLU A 188 -14.67 -14.11 10.82
N ARG A 189 -15.99 -14.23 11.04
CA ARG A 189 -16.98 -13.64 10.12
C ARG A 189 -16.91 -12.13 10.09
N ARG A 190 -16.65 -11.47 11.22
CA ARG A 190 -16.51 -10.01 11.29
C ARG A 190 -15.20 -9.54 10.66
N CYS A 191 -14.09 -10.20 10.94
CA CYS A 191 -12.79 -9.89 10.35
C CYS A 191 -12.85 -10.03 8.81
N ALA A 192 -13.40 -11.15 8.31
CA ALA A 192 -13.57 -11.36 6.87
C ALA A 192 -14.48 -10.31 6.20
N ARG A 193 -15.52 -9.86 6.91
CA ARG A 193 -16.42 -8.81 6.42
C ARG A 193 -15.72 -7.45 6.34
N ILE A 194 -15.04 -7.03 7.42
CA ILE A 194 -14.30 -5.77 7.48
C ILE A 194 -13.23 -5.74 6.41
N MET A 195 -12.41 -6.80 6.30
CA MET A 195 -11.38 -6.89 5.26
C MET A 195 -11.99 -6.78 3.86
N ARG A 196 -13.08 -7.50 3.57
CA ARG A 196 -13.73 -7.41 2.25
C ARG A 196 -14.16 -5.98 1.91
N TYR A 197 -14.84 -5.28 2.82
CA TYR A 197 -15.27 -3.91 2.57
C TYR A 197 -14.09 -2.96 2.40
N SER A 198 -13.05 -3.08 3.25
CA SER A 198 -11.85 -2.26 3.12
C SER A 198 -11.15 -2.45 1.77
N TYR A 199 -10.98 -3.70 1.32
CA TYR A 199 -10.35 -3.97 0.02
C TYR A 199 -11.19 -3.48 -1.16
N VAL A 200 -12.52 -3.66 -1.11
CA VAL A 200 -13.42 -3.14 -2.14
C VAL A 200 -13.34 -1.62 -2.21
N LEU A 201 -13.37 -0.93 -1.06
CA LEU A 201 -13.27 0.52 -0.99
C LEU A 201 -11.94 1.01 -1.57
N ILE A 202 -10.80 0.46 -1.12
CA ILE A 202 -9.47 0.80 -1.64
C ILE A 202 -9.38 0.56 -3.14
N CYS A 203 -9.86 -0.60 -3.61
CA CYS A 203 -9.80 -0.96 -5.03
C CYS A 203 -10.59 0.04 -5.88
N ILE A 204 -11.83 0.37 -5.48
CA ILE A 204 -12.67 1.32 -6.20
C ILE A 204 -12.02 2.71 -6.21
N THR A 205 -11.57 3.22 -5.07
CA THR A 205 -11.00 4.57 -4.98
C THR A 205 -9.70 4.70 -5.77
N VAL A 206 -8.80 3.71 -5.65
CA VAL A 206 -7.51 3.73 -6.35
C VAL A 206 -7.70 3.54 -7.85
N LEU A 207 -8.55 2.61 -8.29
CA LEU A 207 -8.80 2.42 -9.71
C LEU A 207 -9.44 3.66 -10.32
N PHE A 208 -10.44 4.24 -9.66
CA PHE A 208 -11.10 5.46 -10.12
C PHE A 208 -10.10 6.62 -10.28
N PHE A 209 -9.22 6.81 -9.29
CA PHE A 209 -8.15 7.79 -9.34
C PHE A 209 -7.16 7.53 -10.48
N VAL A 210 -6.67 6.29 -10.63
CA VAL A 210 -5.73 5.91 -11.69
C VAL A 210 -6.33 6.12 -13.08
N PHE A 211 -7.59 5.71 -13.30
CA PHE A 211 -8.29 5.97 -14.57
C PHE A 211 -8.41 7.46 -14.85
N SER A 212 -8.77 8.25 -13.84
CA SER A 212 -8.87 9.71 -13.97
C SER A 212 -7.53 10.35 -14.35
N CYS A 213 -6.44 9.94 -13.69
CA CYS A 213 -5.09 10.41 -13.99
C CYS A 213 -4.62 10.00 -15.38
N VAL A 214 -4.86 8.76 -15.82
CA VAL A 214 -4.45 8.29 -17.16
C VAL A 214 -5.19 9.07 -18.24
N LEU A 215 -6.51 9.27 -18.09
CA LEU A 215 -7.33 10.02 -19.04
C LEU A 215 -6.93 11.51 -19.10
N SER A 216 -6.47 12.09 -17.99
CA SER A 216 -6.12 13.52 -17.92
C SER A 216 -4.64 13.81 -18.23
N CYS A 217 -3.68 13.03 -17.72
CA CYS A 217 -2.25 13.26 -17.93
C CYS A 217 -1.78 12.92 -19.35
N LEU A 218 -2.49 12.05 -20.08
CA LEU A 218 -2.22 11.82 -21.50
C LEU A 218 -2.32 13.12 -22.30
N MET A 219 -3.23 14.02 -21.90
CA MET A 219 -3.38 15.38 -22.46
C MET A 219 -2.08 16.18 -22.32
N THR A 220 -1.48 16.22 -21.13
CA THR A 220 -0.30 17.05 -20.83
C THR A 220 0.97 16.55 -21.51
N ILE A 221 1.19 15.22 -21.56
CA ILE A 221 2.35 14.64 -22.23
C ILE A 221 2.25 14.79 -23.76
N CYS A 222 1.06 14.62 -24.34
CA CYS A 222 0.85 14.80 -25.76
C CYS A 222 1.02 16.27 -26.17
N ASN A 223 0.50 17.22 -25.39
CA ASN A 223 0.66 18.65 -25.65
C ASN A 223 2.14 19.11 -25.54
N ARG A 224 2.88 18.58 -24.55
CA ARG A 224 4.31 18.89 -24.37
C ARG A 224 5.22 18.26 -25.44
N ARG A 225 4.81 17.12 -26.03
CA ARG A 225 5.47 16.56 -27.22
C ARG A 225 5.15 17.38 -28.47
N ARG A 226 3.89 17.76 -28.69
CA ARG A 226 3.46 18.58 -29.84
C ARG A 226 4.12 19.97 -29.87
N SER A 227 4.35 20.58 -28.70
CA SER A 227 5.08 21.86 -28.60
C SER A 227 6.60 21.74 -28.83
N ARG A 228 7.17 20.53 -28.73
CA ARG A 228 8.57 20.26 -29.07
C ARG A 228 8.74 19.95 -30.56
N THR A 229 7.78 19.27 -31.20
CA THR A 229 7.80 19.04 -32.65
C THR A 229 7.44 20.26 -33.49
N SER A 230 6.80 21.29 -32.91
CA SER A 230 6.52 22.57 -33.61
C SER A 230 7.65 23.61 -33.49
N ARG A 231 8.78 23.27 -32.83
CA ARG A 231 9.97 24.13 -32.72
C ARG A 231 11.20 23.55 -33.45
N CYS A 232 11.00 22.54 -34.30
CA CYS A 232 11.99 22.07 -35.27
C CYS A 232 11.47 22.33 -36.68
#